data_AF-A0A1I7HTC2-F1
#
_entry.id   AF-A0A1I7HTC2-F1
#
_cell.length_a   1.000
_cell.length_b   1.000
_cell.length_c   1.000
_cell.angle_alpha   90.00
_cell.angle_beta   90.00
_cell.angle_gamma   90.00
#
_symmetry.space_group_name_H-M   'P 1'
#
loop_
_entity.id
_entity.type
_entity.pdbx_description
1 polymer ?
#
loop_
_entity_poly.entity_id
_entity_poly.type
_entity_poly.pdbx_seq_one_letter_code
_entity_poly.pdbx_strand_id
1 'polypeptide(L)'
;GVMKQFTTYTAIRQRAQLLGLPLLFFAVQLIAVIVSLLLMIFSFGVGLILGLFLLNVGLYVGLLQYQQGKLHFSLGTVFPRELSNQHIRLGHEKT
;
A
#
# COMPACT_ATOMS: atom_id res chain seq x y z
N GLY A 1 -33.45 22.52 -12.96
CA GLY A 1 -32.49 22.46 -11.84
C GLY A 1 -31.33 21.57 -12.26
N VAL A 2 -30.11 22.09 -12.27
CA VAL A 2 -28.93 21.33 -12.70
C VAL A 2 -28.50 20.40 -11.56
N MET A 3 -28.46 19.09 -11.86
CA MET A 3 -28.03 18.05 -10.93
C MET A 3 -26.53 18.22 -10.65
N LYS A 4 -26.16 18.46 -9.38
CA LYS A 4 -24.75 18.53 -8.96
C LYS A 4 -24.20 17.11 -8.84
N GLN A 5 -23.23 16.78 -9.68
CA GLN A 5 -22.52 15.51 -9.61
C GLN A 5 -21.54 15.54 -8.42
N PHE A 6 -21.84 14.75 -7.39
CA PHE A 6 -20.90 14.51 -6.30
C PHE A 6 -19.98 13.36 -6.75
N THR A 7 -18.76 13.69 -7.17
CA THR A 7 -17.72 12.67 -7.31
C THR A 7 -17.49 12.03 -5.95
N THR A 8 -17.76 10.73 -5.85
CA THR A 8 -17.48 9.97 -4.63
C THR A 8 -16.00 10.13 -4.32
N TYR A 9 -15.71 10.78 -3.20
CA TYR A 9 -14.36 11.10 -2.74
C TYR A 9 -13.65 9.80 -2.28
N THR A 10 -13.30 8.94 -3.24
CA THR A 10 -12.61 7.67 -2.99
C THR A 10 -11.10 7.88 -2.78
N ALA A 11 -10.60 9.09 -3.08
CA ALA A 11 -9.17 9.41 -3.02
C ALA A 11 -8.59 9.51 -1.58
N ILE A 12 -9.39 9.77 -0.53
CA ILE A 12 -8.84 9.85 0.86
C ILE A 12 -8.50 8.46 1.40
N ARG A 13 -9.38 7.46 1.16
CA ARG A 13 -9.18 6.10 1.66
C ARG A 13 -8.00 5.39 1.00
N GLN A 14 -7.72 5.69 -0.26
CA GLN A 14 -6.64 5.05 -1.02
C GLN A 14 -5.24 5.65 -0.76
N ARG A 15 -5.16 6.85 -0.14
CA ARG A 15 -3.89 7.53 0.14
C ARG A 15 -3.65 7.76 1.62
N ALA A 16 -4.04 6.79 2.45
CA ALA A 16 -3.51 6.70 3.81
C ALA A 16 -2.04 6.24 3.74
N GLN A 17 -1.17 7.13 3.25
CA GLN A 17 0.28 6.98 3.28
C GLN A 17 0.77 7.61 4.59
N LEU A 18 1.31 6.77 5.47
CA LEU A 18 1.93 7.19 6.72
C LEU A 18 3.45 7.19 6.50
N LEU A 19 4.09 8.35 6.67
CA LEU A 19 5.54 8.52 6.48
C LEU A 19 6.06 8.06 5.11
N GLY A 20 5.28 8.34 4.06
CA GLY A 20 5.60 7.95 2.69
C GLY A 20 5.19 6.51 2.33
N LEU A 21 5.00 5.61 3.31
CA LEU A 21 4.61 4.21 3.12
C LEU A 21 3.09 3.98 3.14
N PRO A 22 2.54 3.01 2.39
CA PRO A 22 1.16 2.58 2.55
C PRO A 22 1.01 1.93 3.93
N LEU A 23 -0.18 2.03 4.51
CA LEU A 23 -0.50 1.52 5.85
C LEU A 23 0.02 0.09 6.12
N LEU A 24 -0.05 -0.80 5.13
CA LEU A 24 0.41 -2.19 5.26
C LEU A 24 1.94 -2.30 5.49
N PHE A 25 2.74 -1.59 4.69
CA PHE A 25 4.20 -1.60 4.84
C PHE A 25 4.64 -0.88 6.12
N PHE A 26 3.89 0.14 6.53
CA PHE A 26 4.09 0.78 7.82
C PHE A 26 3.87 -0.20 8.99
N ALA A 27 2.85 -1.07 8.92
CA ALA A 27 2.61 -2.09 9.94
C ALA A 27 3.77 -3.09 10.03
N VAL A 28 4.35 -3.50 8.90
CA VAL A 28 5.54 -4.39 8.88
C VAL A 28 6.72 -3.72 9.59
N GLN A 29 6.97 -2.43 9.31
CA GLN A 29 8.03 -1.67 9.99
C GLN A 29 7.79 -1.58 11.50
N LEU A 30 6.55 -1.36 11.94
CA LEU A 30 6.22 -1.31 13.37
C LEU A 30 6.46 -2.65 14.07
N ILE A 31 6.04 -3.76 13.45
CA ILE A 31 6.28 -5.10 14.00
C ILE A 31 7.78 -5.38 14.10
N ALA A 32 8.57 -5.00 13.09
CA ALA A 32 10.03 -5.16 13.13
C ALA A 32 10.67 -4.37 14.28
N VAL A 33 10.23 -3.13 14.54
CA VAL A 33 10.68 -2.32 15.68
C VAL A 33 10.34 -3.01 17.01
N ILE A 34 9.11 -3.50 17.16
CA ILE A 34 8.66 -4.18 18.39
C ILE A 34 9.47 -5.45 18.65
N VAL A 35 9.65 -6.30 17.64
CA VAL A 35 10.46 -7.52 17.75
C VAL A 35 11.91 -7.18 18.07
N SER A 36 12.44 -6.13 17.46
CA SER A 36 13.82 -5.72 17.70
C SER A 36 14.03 -5.20 19.12
N LEU A 37 13.07 -4.43 19.64
CA LEU A 37 13.08 -3.98 21.01
C LEU A 37 13.00 -5.16 22.00
N LEU A 38 12.16 -6.16 21.69
CA LEU A 38 12.05 -7.38 22.48
C LEU A 38 13.38 -8.16 22.51
N LEU A 39 14.09 -8.25 21.40
CA LEU A 39 15.41 -8.88 21.35
C LEU A 39 16.48 -8.06 22.08
N MET A 40 16.40 -6.73 21.98
CA MET A 40 17.34 -5.82 22.62
C MET A 40 17.31 -5.90 24.15
N ILE A 41 16.13 -6.08 24.75
CA ILE A 41 16.03 -6.19 26.22
C ILE A 41 16.62 -7.49 26.78
N PHE A 42 16.59 -8.59 26.01
CA PHE A 42 17.16 -9.88 26.43
C PHE A 42 18.63 -10.03 26.08
N SER A 43 19.14 -9.19 25.18
CA SER A 43 20.48 -9.33 24.64
C SER A 43 21.36 -8.14 25.01
N PHE A 44 22.12 -8.26 26.09
CA PHE A 44 23.10 -7.27 26.56
C PHE A 44 24.38 -7.24 25.69
N GLY A 45 24.24 -7.32 24.37
CA GLY A 45 25.34 -7.31 23.41
C GLY A 45 25.35 -6.06 22.54
N VAL A 46 26.41 -5.24 22.64
CA VAL A 46 26.56 -4.02 21.83
C VAL A 46 26.47 -4.32 20.32
N GLY A 47 27.02 -5.45 19.88
CA GLY A 47 26.95 -5.88 18.48
C GLY A 47 25.51 -6.19 18.01
N LEU A 48 24.69 -6.78 18.87
CA LEU A 48 23.29 -7.06 18.56
C LEU A 48 22.45 -5.78 18.52
N ILE A 49 22.68 -4.85 19.45
CA ILE A 49 22.04 -3.53 19.45
C ILE A 49 22.30 -2.81 18.13
N LEU A 50 23.57 -2.74 17.71
CA LEU A 50 23.95 -2.06 16.46
C LEU A 50 23.37 -2.76 15.23
N GLY A 51 23.40 -4.10 15.19
CA GLY A 51 22.86 -4.90 14.10
C GLY A 51 21.34 -4.74 13.95
N LEU A 52 20.60 -4.81 15.07
CA LEU A 52 19.14 -4.63 15.10
C LEU A 52 18.72 -3.22 14.67
N PHE A 53 19.51 -2.21 15.06
CA PHE A 53 19.26 -0.83 14.65
C PHE A 53 19.47 -0.65 13.13
N LEU A 54 20.60 -1.14 12.60
CA LEU A 54 20.87 -1.13 11.16
C LEU A 54 19.82 -1.89 10.37
N LEU A 55 19.35 -3.03 10.89
CA LEU A 55 18.30 -3.83 10.25
C LEU A 55 16.98 -3.08 10.18
N ASN A 56 16.58 -2.35 11.23
CA ASN A 56 15.37 -1.52 11.20
C ASN A 56 15.45 -0.39 10.17
N VAL A 57 16.59 0.30 10.11
CA VAL A 57 16.82 1.39 9.15
C VAL A 57 16.85 0.84 7.73
N GLY A 58 17.58 -0.26 7.51
CA GLY A 58 17.67 -0.93 6.22
C GLY A 58 16.31 -1.43 5.73
N LEU A 59 15.51 -2.01 6.62
CA LEU A 59 14.14 -2.44 6.32
C LEU A 59 13.28 -1.24 5.88
N TYR A 60 13.29 -0.13 6.63
CA TYR A 60 12.51 1.06 6.29
C TYR A 60 12.88 1.61 4.89
N VAL A 61 14.18 1.77 4.62
CA VAL A 61 14.68 2.25 3.33
C VAL A 61 14.33 1.26 2.21
N GLY A 62 14.45 -0.05 2.46
CA GLY A 62 14.07 -1.09 1.52
C GLY A 62 12.59 -1.03 1.13
N LEU A 63 11.69 -0.93 2.10
CA LEU A 63 10.24 -0.82 1.87
C LEU A 63 9.89 0.49 1.16
N LEU A 64 10.58 1.59 1.48
CA LEU A 64 10.40 2.88 0.81
C LEU A 64 10.79 2.81 -0.66
N GLN A 65 11.94 2.20 -0.98
CA GLN A 65 12.35 2.01 -2.38
C GLN A 65 11.45 1.04 -3.15
N TYR A 66 10.94 -0.01 -2.48
CA TYR A 66 9.98 -0.94 -3.06
C TYR A 66 8.70 -0.23 -3.51
N GLN A 67 8.16 0.63 -2.65
CA GLN A 67 6.93 1.35 -2.94
C GLN A 67 7.09 2.47 -3.98
N GLN A 68 8.24 3.15 -4.03
CA GLN A 68 8.50 4.23 -4.99
C GLN A 68 8.62 3.74 -6.45
N GLY A 69 8.44 2.44 -6.72
CA GLY A 69 8.33 1.91 -8.08
C GLY A 69 9.67 1.53 -8.71
N LYS A 70 10.78 1.52 -7.97
CA LYS A 70 12.03 0.91 -8.47
C LYS A 70 11.95 -0.62 -8.58
N LEU A 71 11.02 -1.25 -7.87
CA LEU A 71 10.78 -2.69 -7.90
C LEU A 71 9.32 -2.94 -8.29
N HIS A 72 9.01 -2.81 -9.58
CA HIS A 72 7.68 -3.12 -10.12
C HIS A 72 7.38 -4.61 -9.98
N PHE A 73 6.70 -5.01 -8.90
CA PHE A 73 5.88 -6.22 -8.92
C PHE A 73 4.49 -5.82 -9.41
N SER A 74 4.31 -5.84 -10.73
CA SER A 74 3.02 -5.59 -11.36
C SER A 74 2.08 -6.76 -11.03
N LEU A 75 1.44 -6.73 -9.87
CA LEU A 75 0.19 -7.44 -9.60
C LEU A 75 -0.88 -6.80 -10.47
N GLY A 76 -0.79 -7.06 -11.78
CA GLY A 76 -1.77 -6.68 -12.76
C GLY A 76 -3.04 -7.44 -12.47
N THR A 77 -3.95 -6.84 -11.73
CA THR A 77 -5.37 -7.10 -11.92
C THR A 77 -5.74 -6.54 -13.30
N VAL A 78 -5.34 -7.30 -14.34
CA VAL A 78 -5.84 -7.12 -15.69
C VAL A 78 -7.33 -7.37 -15.59
N PHE A 79 -8.11 -6.32 -15.39
CA PHE A 79 -9.56 -6.44 -15.38
C PHE A 79 -9.95 -6.98 -16.76
N PRO A 80 -10.45 -8.23 -16.85
CA PRO A 80 -10.68 -8.86 -18.15
C PRO A 80 -11.75 -8.06 -18.89
N ARG A 81 -11.39 -7.57 -20.10
CA ARG A 81 -12.32 -6.84 -20.99
C ARG A 81 -13.56 -7.65 -21.36
N GLU A 82 -13.53 -8.96 -21.13
CA GLU A 82 -14.63 -9.92 -21.35
C GLU A 82 -15.90 -9.59 -20.56
N LEU A 83 -15.81 -8.81 -19.46
CA LEU A 83 -16.96 -8.38 -18.64
C LEU A 83 -17.43 -6.95 -18.91
N SER A 84 -16.88 -6.27 -19.92
CA SER A 84 -17.36 -4.95 -20.34
C SER A 84 -18.72 -5.10 -21.03
N ASN A 85 -19.78 -4.97 -20.25
CA ASN A 85 -21.16 -5.12 -20.67
C ASN A 85 -21.54 -4.01 -21.67
N GLN A 86 -21.31 -4.22 -22.97
CA GLN A 86 -21.61 -3.26 -24.03
C GLN A 86 -22.70 -3.72 -25.02
N HIS A 87 -23.47 -4.73 -24.66
CA HIS A 87 -24.70 -5.13 -25.35
C HIS A 87 -25.69 -5.38 -24.22
N ILE A 88 -26.62 -4.47 -23.89
CA ILE A 88 -27.96 -4.41 -24.50
C ILE A 88 -28.43 -2.94 -24.52
N ARG A 89 -28.19 -2.25 -25.62
CA ARG A 89 -28.96 -1.06 -26.02
C ARG A 89 -29.32 -1.19 -27.51
N LEU A 90 -30.20 -2.14 -27.79
CA LEU A 90 -30.94 -2.20 -29.05
C LEU A 90 -32.40 -2.44 -28.71
N GLY A 91 -33.23 -1.44 -29.01
CA GLY A 91 -34.64 -1.41 -28.68
C GLY A 91 -35.08 0.02 -28.44
N HIS A 92 -34.85 0.87 -29.44
CA HIS A 92 -35.52 2.16 -29.54
C HIS A 92 -37.04 1.90 -29.48
N GLU A 93 -37.62 2.35 -28.38
CA GLU A 93 -38.88 3.07 -28.42
C GLU A 93 -38.84 4.07 -29.60
N LYS A 94 -39.72 3.86 -30.58
CA LYS A 94 -40.66 4.87 -31.08
C LYS A 94 -41.45 4.31 -32.27
N THR A 95 -42.78 4.26 -32.04
CA THR A 95 -43.89 4.61 -32.94
C THR A 95 -44.01 3.88 -34.27
#